data_AF-A0A7W4HMY8-F1
#
_entry.id   AF-A0A7W4HMY8-F1
#
_cell.length_a   1.000
_cell.length_b   1.000
_cell.length_c   1.000
_cell.angle_alpha   90.00
_cell.angle_beta   90.00
_cell.angle_gamma   90.00
#
_symmetry.space_group_name_H-M   'P 1'
#
loop_
_entity.id
_entity.type
_entity.pdbx_description
1 polymer ?
#
loop_
_entity_poly.entity_id
_entity_poly.type
_entity_poly.pdbx_seq_one_letter_code
_entity_poly.pdbx_strand_id
1 'polypeptide(L)'
;MKKGEKYYGDIKFDLSGYLQILTRNINSAMSLASERKSLFNRKTKNAQLKRDIRSAVNYAHMATRAFNDLIDLLEAHPETVGEYLLEQKRLKSLESQVYKAMAKRGIIELDENGEPKEWKMGNIHAYWSELKKLMKKEYGVDWKSPADRNPHTRYD
;
A
#
# COMPACT_ATOMS: atom_id res chain seq x y z
N MET A 1 -28.09 1.70 5.15
CA MET A 1 -26.75 1.96 5.72
C MET A 1 -25.70 1.25 4.88
N LYS A 2 -24.72 2.03 4.45
CA LYS A 2 -23.91 1.80 3.25
C LYS A 2 -22.80 0.78 3.54
N LYS A 3 -22.63 -0.23 2.70
CA LYS A 3 -21.49 -1.17 2.78
C LYS A 3 -20.12 -0.48 2.96
N GLY A 4 -19.97 0.77 2.47
CA GLY A 4 -18.74 1.56 2.64
C GLY A 4 -18.48 2.04 4.08
N GLU A 5 -19.51 2.36 4.88
CA GLU A 5 -19.33 2.87 6.25
C GLU A 5 -18.84 1.77 7.20
N LYS A 6 -19.37 0.55 7.07
CA LYS A 6 -18.93 -0.60 7.88
C LYS A 6 -17.48 -0.99 7.56
N TYR A 7 -17.13 -1.07 6.28
CA TYR A 7 -15.77 -1.41 5.84
C TYR A 7 -14.74 -0.34 6.17
N TYR A 8 -15.11 0.95 6.13
CA TYR A 8 -14.26 2.03 6.64
C TYR A 8 -13.97 1.85 8.13
N GLY A 9 -15.01 1.49 8.91
CA GLY A 9 -14.86 1.15 10.32
C GLY A 9 -13.85 0.02 10.55
N ASP A 10 -13.92 -1.04 9.73
CA ASP A 10 -13.02 -2.19 9.82
C ASP A 10 -11.55 -1.80 9.50
N ILE A 11 -11.30 -1.07 8.41
CA ILE A 11 -9.95 -0.61 8.04
C ILE A 11 -9.36 0.33 9.09
N LYS A 12 -10.16 1.28 9.59
CA LYS A 12 -9.75 2.21 10.65
C LYS A 12 -9.42 1.48 11.95
N PHE A 13 -10.21 0.46 12.29
CA PHE A 13 -9.98 -0.38 13.46
C PHE A 13 -8.67 -1.15 13.34
N ASP A 14 -8.40 -1.78 12.20
CA ASP A 14 -7.16 -2.53 11.96
C ASP A 14 -5.93 -1.62 12.01
N LEU A 15 -5.96 -0.46 11.32
CA LEU A 15 -4.85 0.51 11.36
C LEU A 15 -4.58 1.02 12.78
N SER A 16 -5.63 1.31 13.55
CA SER A 16 -5.50 1.71 14.96
C SER A 16 -4.87 0.60 15.80
N GLY A 17 -5.25 -0.66 15.56
CA GLY A 17 -4.65 -1.83 16.23
C GLY A 17 -3.17 -1.99 15.91
N TYR A 18 -2.78 -1.90 14.64
CA TYR A 18 -1.37 -1.97 14.23
C TYR A 18 -0.54 -0.82 14.84
N LEU A 19 -1.08 0.39 14.89
CA LEU A 19 -0.44 1.54 15.50
C LEU A 19 -0.21 1.35 17.02
N GLN A 20 -1.19 0.78 17.72
CA GLN A 20 -1.07 0.46 19.14
C GLN A 20 -0.01 -0.60 19.40
N ILE A 21 0.04 -1.67 18.59
CA ILE A 21 1.06 -2.72 18.68
C ILE A 21 2.45 -2.14 18.45
N LEU A 22 2.63 -1.32 17.42
CA LEU A 22 3.89 -0.65 17.11
C LEU A 22 4.33 0.20 18.31
N THR A 23 3.45 1.07 18.80
CA THR A 23 3.71 1.98 19.95
C THR A 23 4.08 1.21 21.21
N ARG A 24 3.37 0.11 21.52
CA ARG A 24 3.69 -0.75 22.66
C ARG A 24 5.09 -1.35 22.54
N ASN A 25 5.44 -1.89 21.37
CA ASN A 25 6.74 -2.50 21.14
C ASN A 25 7.88 -1.48 21.27
N ILE A 26 7.67 -0.24 20.80
CA ILE A 26 8.64 0.86 20.95
C ILE A 26 8.85 1.20 22.43
N ASN A 27 7.76 1.36 23.19
CA ASN A 27 7.83 1.68 24.61
C ASN A 27 8.49 0.55 25.42
N SER A 28 8.18 -0.71 25.13
CA SER A 28 8.84 -1.87 25.75
C SER A 28 10.33 -1.92 25.41
N ALA A 29 10.72 -1.65 24.17
CA ALA A 29 12.13 -1.58 23.77
C ALA A 29 12.87 -0.44 24.50
N MET A 30 12.23 0.71 24.68
CA MET A 30 12.77 1.83 25.45
C MET A 30 12.92 1.51 26.95
N SER A 31 11.95 0.81 27.55
CA SER A 31 12.02 0.37 28.95
C SER A 31 13.18 -0.62 29.14
N LEU A 32 13.27 -1.63 28.28
CA LEU A 32 14.36 -2.61 28.29
C LEU A 32 15.73 -1.95 28.11
N ALA A 33 15.84 -0.96 27.23
CA ALA A 33 17.07 -0.19 27.04
C ALA A 33 17.45 0.65 28.28
N SER A 34 16.44 1.13 29.02
CA SER A 34 16.60 1.96 30.22
C SER A 34 16.94 1.14 31.47
N GLU A 35 16.28 -0.01 31.65
CA GLU A 35 16.50 -0.98 32.74
C GLU A 35 17.87 -1.66 32.62
N ARG A 36 18.34 -1.94 31.40
CA ARG A 36 19.67 -2.52 31.16
C ARG A 36 20.82 -1.52 31.27
N LYS A 37 20.65 -0.39 31.97
CA LYS A 37 21.74 0.56 32.30
C LYS A 37 22.95 -0.13 32.96
N SER A 38 22.75 -1.22 33.70
CA SER A 38 23.81 -2.01 34.35
C SER A 38 24.56 -2.97 33.43
N LEU A 39 23.96 -3.43 32.32
CA LEU A 39 24.55 -4.41 31.39
C LEU A 39 25.48 -3.77 30.34
N PHE A 40 25.45 -2.45 30.22
CA PHE A 40 26.16 -1.70 29.19
C PHE A 40 27.50 -1.14 29.68
N ASN A 41 28.41 -2.05 30.08
CA ASN A 41 29.79 -1.72 30.43
C ASN A 41 30.80 -2.32 29.42
N ARG A 42 30.88 -1.74 28.21
CA ARG A 42 31.98 -1.86 27.23
C ARG A 42 31.83 -0.75 26.16
N LYS A 43 32.71 0.27 26.22
CA LYS A 43 32.55 1.63 25.68
C LYS A 43 32.12 1.80 24.21
N THR A 44 32.34 0.84 23.31
CA THR A 44 32.07 1.00 21.86
C THR A 44 30.76 0.36 21.38
N LYS A 45 30.44 -0.88 21.78
CA LYS A 45 29.15 -1.52 21.43
C LYS A 45 27.95 -0.78 22.03
N ASN A 46 28.11 -0.14 23.19
CA ASN A 46 27.02 0.56 23.87
C ASN A 46 26.72 1.94 23.27
N ALA A 47 27.73 2.63 22.75
CA ALA A 47 27.50 3.90 22.06
C ALA A 47 26.76 3.68 20.73
N GLN A 48 27.14 2.64 19.98
CA GLN A 48 26.44 2.24 18.76
C GLN A 48 25.01 1.78 19.06
N LEU A 49 24.83 0.85 20.00
CA LEU A 49 23.51 0.35 20.37
C LEU A 49 22.59 1.47 20.89
N LYS A 50 23.10 2.43 21.68
CA LYS A 50 22.32 3.61 22.10
C LYS A 50 21.88 4.47 20.91
N ARG A 51 22.75 4.65 19.90
CA ARG A 51 22.42 5.38 18.67
C ARG A 51 21.39 4.63 17.84
N ASP A 52 21.52 3.32 17.71
CA ASP A 52 20.60 2.47 16.97
C ASP A 52 19.21 2.46 17.62
N ILE A 53 19.15 2.33 18.95
CA ILE A 53 17.89 2.41 19.71
C ILE A 53 17.24 3.79 19.54
N ARG A 54 18.02 4.88 19.66
CA ARG A 54 17.49 6.25 19.47
C ARG A 54 16.98 6.45 18.05
N SER A 55 17.68 5.92 17.04
CA SER A 55 17.26 6.00 15.65
C SER A 55 15.99 5.19 15.41
N ALA A 56 15.90 3.97 15.95
CA ALA A 56 14.70 3.13 15.89
C ALA A 56 13.49 3.84 16.51
N VAL A 57 13.65 4.48 17.68
CA VAL A 57 12.60 5.28 18.34
C VAL A 57 12.17 6.48 17.48
N ASN A 58 13.11 7.16 16.82
CA ASN A 58 12.79 8.27 15.92
C ASN A 58 12.01 7.78 14.68
N TYR A 59 12.44 6.70 14.03
CA TYR A 59 11.70 6.11 12.90
C TYR A 59 10.31 5.68 13.29
N ALA A 60 10.18 5.09 14.47
CA ALA A 60 8.92 4.74 15.08
C ALA A 60 7.98 5.95 15.25
N HIS A 61 8.45 7.04 15.84
CA HIS A 61 7.65 8.27 15.97
C HIS A 61 7.26 8.87 14.62
N MET A 62 8.15 8.82 13.63
CA MET A 62 7.84 9.27 12.27
C MET A 62 6.75 8.40 11.62
N ALA A 63 6.84 7.08 11.77
CA ALA A 63 5.80 6.18 11.29
C ALA A 63 4.45 6.44 11.99
N THR A 64 4.46 6.63 13.32
CA THR A 64 3.23 6.98 14.08
C THR A 64 2.58 8.26 13.57
N ARG A 65 3.37 9.31 13.31
CA ARG A 65 2.84 10.56 12.73
C ARG A 65 2.25 10.34 11.34
N ALA A 66 2.98 9.65 10.45
CA ALA A 66 2.49 9.37 9.10
C ALA A 66 1.18 8.55 9.12
N PHE A 67 1.03 7.62 10.08
CA PHE A 67 -0.22 6.88 10.26
C PHE A 67 -1.37 7.76 10.76
N ASN A 68 -1.11 8.68 11.71
CA ASN A 68 -2.13 9.62 12.17
C ASN A 68 -2.54 10.59 11.05
N ASP A 69 -1.58 11.13 10.29
CA ASP A 69 -1.85 12.00 9.15
C ASP A 69 -2.70 11.28 8.09
N LEU A 70 -2.45 9.98 7.87
CA LEU A 70 -3.26 9.15 7.00
C LEU A 70 -4.67 8.95 7.57
N ILE A 71 -4.81 8.69 8.88
CA ILE A 71 -6.13 8.55 9.53
C ILE A 71 -6.92 9.86 9.41
N ASP A 72 -6.31 11.00 9.71
CA ASP A 72 -6.95 12.32 9.62
C ASP A 72 -7.37 12.63 8.18
N LEU A 73 -6.56 12.27 7.20
CA LEU A 73 -6.89 12.43 5.78
C LEU A 73 -8.06 11.54 5.35
N LEU A 74 -8.11 10.30 5.85
CA LEU A 74 -9.22 9.38 5.61
C LEU A 74 -10.52 9.83 6.31
N GLU A 75 -10.41 10.49 7.47
CA GLU A 75 -11.55 11.06 8.20
C GLU A 75 -12.09 12.35 7.55
N ALA A 76 -11.20 13.19 7.02
CA ALA A 76 -11.57 14.42 6.33
C ALA A 76 -12.21 14.15 4.96
N HIS A 77 -11.89 13.01 4.34
CA HIS A 77 -12.33 12.64 3.00
C HIS A 77 -12.86 11.21 2.91
N PRO A 78 -13.94 10.85 3.64
CA PRO A 78 -14.47 9.48 3.66
C PRO A 78 -14.92 8.99 2.26
N GLU A 79 -15.30 9.91 1.38
CA GLU A 79 -15.57 9.65 -0.03
C GLU A 79 -14.36 9.10 -0.79
N THR A 80 -13.14 9.50 -0.45
CA THR A 80 -11.92 9.04 -1.15
C THR A 80 -11.66 7.55 -0.96
N VAL A 81 -11.99 6.99 0.20
CA VAL A 81 -11.93 5.54 0.44
C VAL A 81 -13.00 4.82 -0.37
N GLY A 82 -14.21 5.37 -0.39
CA GLY A 82 -15.32 4.84 -1.18
C GLY A 82 -15.01 4.82 -2.68
N GLU A 83 -14.46 5.91 -3.19
CA GLU A 83 -14.04 6.07 -4.58
C GLU A 83 -12.87 5.15 -4.93
N TYR A 84 -11.85 5.05 -4.06
CA TYR A 84 -10.74 4.12 -4.25
C TYR A 84 -11.23 2.67 -4.31
N LEU A 85 -12.09 2.25 -3.38
CA LEU A 85 -12.63 0.89 -3.38
C LEU A 85 -13.53 0.61 -4.59
N LEU A 86 -14.30 1.61 -5.03
CA LEU A 86 -15.08 1.51 -6.24
C LEU A 86 -14.18 1.39 -7.48
N GLU A 87 -13.09 2.15 -7.55
CA GLU A 87 -12.04 2.01 -8.56
C GLU A 87 -11.48 0.59 -8.55
N GLN A 88 -11.02 0.05 -7.41
CA GLN A 88 -10.47 -1.30 -7.33
C GLN A 88 -11.46 -2.38 -7.81
N LYS A 89 -12.75 -2.25 -7.45
CA LYS A 89 -13.79 -3.17 -7.94
C LYS A 89 -13.96 -3.10 -9.45
N ARG A 90 -13.97 -1.90 -10.02
CA ARG A 90 -14.07 -1.68 -11.48
C ARG A 90 -12.86 -2.27 -12.20
N LEU A 91 -11.64 -1.99 -11.73
CA LEU A 91 -10.42 -2.54 -12.31
C LEU A 91 -10.46 -4.08 -12.34
N LYS A 92 -10.81 -4.70 -11.21
CA LYS A 92 -10.94 -6.17 -11.11
C LYS A 92 -11.98 -6.74 -12.07
N SER A 93 -13.12 -6.07 -12.24
CA SER A 93 -14.16 -6.55 -13.17
C SER A 93 -13.77 -6.48 -14.65
N LEU A 94 -12.78 -5.65 -15.01
CA LEU A 94 -12.30 -5.50 -16.38
C LEU A 94 -11.11 -6.41 -16.72
N GLU A 95 -10.53 -7.07 -15.73
CA GLU A 95 -9.26 -7.80 -15.83
C GLU A 95 -9.27 -8.86 -16.96
N SER A 96 -10.29 -9.73 -16.98
CA SER A 96 -10.44 -10.73 -18.06
C SER A 96 -10.59 -10.10 -19.45
N GLN A 97 -11.22 -8.93 -19.55
CA GLN A 97 -11.36 -8.22 -20.84
C GLN A 97 -10.02 -7.63 -21.28
N VAL A 98 -9.22 -7.10 -20.35
CA VAL A 98 -7.86 -6.64 -20.61
C VAL A 98 -7.01 -7.80 -21.13
N TYR A 99 -7.03 -8.95 -20.46
CA TYR A 99 -6.26 -10.12 -20.87
C TYR A 99 -6.63 -10.60 -22.27
N LYS A 100 -7.92 -10.70 -22.58
CA LYS A 100 -8.40 -11.02 -23.93
C LYS A 100 -7.94 -9.99 -24.97
N ALA A 101 -7.97 -8.70 -24.65
CA ALA A 101 -7.50 -7.65 -25.55
C ALA A 101 -5.98 -7.73 -25.80
N MET A 102 -5.19 -7.98 -24.75
CA MET A 102 -3.74 -8.15 -24.87
C MET A 102 -3.37 -9.42 -25.65
N ALA A 103 -4.06 -10.54 -25.38
CA ALA A 103 -3.86 -11.79 -26.10
C ALA A 103 -4.21 -11.68 -27.59
N LYS A 104 -5.31 -10.98 -27.93
CA LYS A 104 -5.69 -10.68 -29.32
C LYS A 104 -4.61 -9.88 -30.06
N ARG A 105 -3.81 -9.09 -29.34
CA ARG A 105 -2.68 -8.32 -29.89
C ARG A 105 -1.35 -9.10 -29.88
N GLY A 106 -1.36 -10.35 -29.45
CA GLY A 106 -0.16 -11.21 -29.37
C GLY A 106 0.83 -10.81 -28.28
N ILE A 107 0.41 -10.03 -27.28
CA ILE A 107 1.30 -9.54 -26.21
C ILE A 107 1.50 -10.61 -25.13
N ILE A 108 0.45 -11.38 -24.84
CA ILE A 108 0.43 -12.47 -23.87
C ILE A 108 -0.25 -13.69 -24.46
N GLU A 109 0.00 -14.85 -23.85
CA GLU A 109 -0.80 -16.06 -24.03
C GLU A 109 -1.68 -16.30 -22.82
N LEU A 110 -2.89 -16.79 -23.04
CA LEU A 110 -3.80 -17.19 -21.98
C LEU A 110 -3.79 -18.70 -21.78
N ASP A 111 -3.97 -19.13 -20.54
CA ASP A 111 -4.18 -20.53 -20.17
C ASP A 111 -5.65 -20.94 -20.40
N GLU A 112 -5.97 -22.17 -19.99
CA GLU A 112 -7.33 -22.74 -20.10
C GLU A 112 -8.39 -22.01 -19.25
N ASN A 113 -7.96 -21.25 -18.24
CA ASN A 113 -8.83 -20.46 -17.37
C ASN A 113 -9.00 -19.02 -17.87
N GLY A 114 -8.28 -18.63 -18.93
CA GLY A 114 -8.26 -17.28 -19.46
C GLY A 114 -7.32 -16.34 -18.72
N GLU A 115 -6.40 -16.89 -17.92
CA GLU A 115 -5.37 -16.16 -17.19
C GLU A 115 -4.06 -16.11 -17.98
N PRO A 116 -3.23 -15.06 -17.82
CA PRO A 116 -1.95 -14.98 -18.51
C PRO A 116 -1.01 -16.11 -18.08
N LYS A 117 -0.54 -16.93 -19.03
CA LYS A 117 0.43 -18.01 -18.75
C LYS A 117 1.75 -17.48 -18.20
N GLU A 118 2.20 -16.35 -18.73
CA GLU A 118 3.47 -15.72 -18.36
C GLU A 118 3.37 -14.20 -18.53
N TRP A 119 4.00 -13.48 -17.62
CA TRP A 119 4.20 -12.04 -17.70
C TRP A 119 5.64 -11.73 -18.11
N LYS A 120 5.80 -10.93 -19.17
CA LYS A 120 7.09 -10.46 -19.65
C LYS A 120 7.31 -9.01 -19.27
N MET A 121 8.58 -8.63 -19.15
CA MET A 121 9.02 -7.25 -18.96
C MET A 121 8.34 -6.33 -19.98
N GLY A 122 7.73 -5.24 -19.51
CA GLY A 122 6.99 -4.26 -20.29
C GLY A 122 5.49 -4.57 -20.47
N ASN A 123 5.03 -5.78 -20.16
CA ASN A 123 3.62 -6.13 -20.31
C ASN A 123 2.69 -5.29 -19.42
N ILE A 124 3.19 -4.79 -18.28
CA ILE A 124 2.40 -3.95 -17.38
C ILE A 124 1.92 -2.66 -18.05
N HIS A 125 2.72 -2.09 -18.96
CA HIS A 125 2.35 -0.89 -19.69
C HIS A 125 1.27 -1.15 -20.73
N ALA A 126 1.32 -2.32 -21.38
CA ALA A 126 0.26 -2.77 -22.28
C ALA A 126 -1.04 -3.03 -21.50
N TYR A 127 -0.94 -3.67 -20.33
CA TYR A 127 -2.06 -3.90 -19.42
C TYR A 127 -2.72 -2.57 -19.02
N TRP A 128 -1.95 -1.60 -18.55
CA TRP A 128 -2.49 -0.28 -18.19
C TRP A 128 -3.08 0.47 -19.37
N SER A 129 -2.49 0.35 -20.56
CA SER A 129 -3.02 0.99 -21.77
C SER A 129 -4.42 0.46 -22.12
N GLU A 130 -4.61 -0.86 -22.09
CA GLU A 130 -5.92 -1.47 -22.34
C GLU A 130 -6.91 -1.18 -21.21
N LEU A 131 -6.46 -1.22 -19.96
CA LEU A 131 -7.30 -0.92 -18.80
C LEU A 131 -7.82 0.53 -18.81
N LYS A 132 -6.99 1.51 -19.23
CA LYS A 132 -7.43 2.91 -19.43
C LYS A 132 -8.56 3.01 -20.44
N LYS A 133 -8.43 2.33 -21.59
CA LYS A 133 -9.47 2.33 -22.63
C LYS A 133 -10.78 1.74 -22.11
N LEU A 134 -10.70 0.60 -21.42
CA LEU A 134 -11.89 -0.07 -20.87
C LEU A 134 -12.54 0.72 -19.73
N MET A 135 -11.75 1.33 -18.83
CA MET A 135 -12.27 2.21 -17.78
C MET A 135 -13.04 3.41 -18.36
N LYS A 136 -12.50 4.03 -19.41
CA LYS A 136 -13.17 5.14 -20.09
C LYS A 136 -14.45 4.68 -20.79
N LYS A 137 -14.39 3.53 -21.47
CA LYS A 137 -15.52 2.98 -22.24
C LYS A 137 -16.68 2.51 -21.35
N GLU A 138 -16.39 1.72 -20.33
CA GLU A 138 -17.41 1.03 -19.52
C GLU A 138 -17.93 1.89 -18.37
N TYR A 139 -17.09 2.80 -17.84
CA TYR A 139 -17.43 3.61 -16.66
C TYR A 139 -17.33 5.12 -16.88
N GLY A 140 -16.89 5.59 -18.05
CA GLY A 140 -16.68 7.02 -18.32
C GLY A 140 -15.49 7.64 -17.59
N VAL A 141 -14.66 6.83 -16.93
CA VAL A 141 -13.58 7.30 -16.04
C VAL A 141 -12.25 7.41 -16.79
N ASP A 142 -11.64 8.60 -16.79
CA ASP A 142 -10.28 8.82 -17.29
C ASP A 142 -9.23 8.36 -16.26
N TRP A 143 -9.14 7.03 -16.10
CA TRP A 143 -8.27 6.42 -15.11
C TRP A 143 -6.78 6.72 -15.39
N LYS A 144 -6.04 7.05 -14.32
CA LYS A 144 -4.59 7.29 -14.36
C LYS A 144 -3.85 6.09 -13.80
N SER A 145 -2.88 5.56 -14.55
CA SER A 145 -2.06 4.43 -14.11
C SER A 145 -1.05 4.85 -13.04
N PRO A 146 -0.46 3.90 -12.29
CA PRO A 146 0.62 4.19 -11.34
C PRO A 146 1.76 5.02 -11.94
N ALA A 147 2.15 4.73 -13.19
CA ALA A 147 3.15 5.51 -13.93
C ALA A 147 2.70 6.95 -14.28
N ASP A 148 1.40 7.19 -14.51
CA ASP A 148 0.91 8.56 -14.73
C ASP A 148 0.94 9.36 -13.42
N ARG A 149 0.60 8.70 -12.30
CA ARG A 149 0.55 9.32 -10.98
C ARG A 149 1.96 9.55 -10.40
N ASN A 150 2.93 8.71 -10.78
CA ASN A 150 4.30 8.75 -10.28
C ASN A 150 5.31 8.61 -11.45
N PRO A 151 5.46 9.64 -12.30
CA PRO A 151 6.24 9.55 -13.54
C PRO A 151 7.76 9.38 -13.31
N HIS A 152 8.23 9.65 -12.10
CA HIS A 152 9.63 9.50 -11.69
C HIS A 152 9.98 8.07 -11.27
N THR A 153 8.99 7.20 -11.09
CA THR A 153 9.20 5.79 -10.76
C THR A 153 9.18 4.96 -12.04
N ARG A 154 10.21 4.12 -12.24
CA ARG A 154 10.22 3.13 -13.31
C ARG A 154 9.40 1.93 -12.88
N TYR A 155 8.38 1.62 -13.66
CA TYR A 155 7.56 0.43 -13.50
C TYR A 155 7.85 -0.52 -14.64
N ASP A 156 7.83 -1.80 -14.36
CA ASP A 156 8.07 -2.87 -15.33
C ASP A 156 7.28 -4.13 -14.96
#